data_AF-A0A7L4RNM8-F1
#
_entry.id   AF-A0A7L4RNM8-F1
#
_cell.length_a   1.000
_cell.length_b   1.000
_cell.length_c   1.000
_cell.angle_alpha   90.00
_cell.angle_beta   90.00
_cell.angle_gamma   90.00
#
_symmetry.space_group_name_H-M   'P 1'
#
loop_
_entity.id
_entity.type
_entity.pdbx_description
1 polymer ?
#
loop_
_entity_poly.entity_id
_entity_poly.type
_entity_poly.pdbx_seq_one_letter_code
_entity_poly.pdbx_strand_id
1 'polypeptide(L)'
;MLPKISKVALKAGKIDIKVMRSGTLQFQEFVIKRIPSPVGAYPVLSVDKFIDMSELLRLAEEYQLPVSAKNGTAFPKGKISKDFVGL
;
A
#
# COMPACT_ATOMS: atom_id res chain seq x y z
N MET A 1 16.20 -1.08 0.68
CA MET A 1 15.97 -2.27 -0.17
C MET A 1 14.51 -2.67 -0.02
N LEU A 2 13.71 -2.76 -1.10
CA LEU A 2 12.31 -3.18 -1.00
C LEU A 2 12.19 -4.66 -0.61
N PRO A 3 11.24 -5.04 0.25
CA PRO A 3 10.95 -6.43 0.57
C PRO A 3 10.69 -7.26 -0.70
N LYS A 4 11.07 -8.54 -0.67
CA LYS A 4 10.88 -9.46 -1.81
C LYS A 4 9.42 -9.51 -2.25
N ILE A 5 8.50 -9.46 -1.30
CA ILE A 5 7.06 -9.51 -1.54
C ILE A 5 6.54 -8.26 -2.27
N SER A 6 7.08 -7.09 -1.98
CA SER A 6 6.73 -5.82 -2.62
C SER A 6 7.15 -5.80 -4.09
N LYS A 7 8.33 -6.35 -4.40
CA LYS A 7 8.79 -6.52 -5.79
C LYS A 7 7.90 -7.47 -6.58
N VAL A 8 7.37 -8.52 -5.93
CA VAL A 8 6.43 -9.45 -6.55
C VAL A 8 5.09 -8.76 -6.78
N ALA A 9 4.55 -8.02 -5.80
CA ALA A 9 3.31 -7.28 -5.95
C ALA A 9 3.38 -6.25 -7.09
N LEU A 10 4.49 -5.51 -7.21
CA LEU A 10 4.70 -4.56 -8.30
C LEU A 10 4.69 -5.23 -9.69
N LYS A 11 5.23 -6.45 -9.81
CA LYS A 11 5.24 -7.21 -11.07
C LYS A 11 3.91 -7.89 -11.37
N ALA A 12 3.24 -8.44 -10.35
CA ALA A 12 1.98 -9.16 -10.50
C ALA A 12 0.77 -8.21 -10.64
N GLY A 13 0.91 -6.96 -10.21
CA GLY A 13 -0.16 -5.96 -10.22
C GLY A 13 -1.20 -6.13 -9.10
N LYS A 14 -1.12 -7.22 -8.32
CA LYS A 14 -2.01 -7.50 -7.20
C LYS A 14 -1.39 -8.42 -6.16
N ILE A 15 -1.92 -8.39 -4.94
CA ILE A 15 -1.51 -9.21 -3.81
C ILE A 15 -2.65 -9.36 -2.81
N ASP A 16 -2.85 -10.58 -2.29
CA ASP A 16 -3.74 -10.82 -1.16
C ASP A 16 -3.01 -10.56 0.15
N ILE A 17 -3.53 -9.62 0.93
CA ILE A 17 -2.94 -9.20 2.20
C ILE A 17 -3.90 -9.56 3.33
N LYS A 18 -3.35 -10.13 4.39
CA LYS A 18 -4.09 -10.37 5.62
C LYS A 18 -4.23 -9.06 6.40
N VAL A 19 -5.46 -8.61 6.58
CA VAL A 19 -5.80 -7.36 7.27
C VAL A 19 -6.66 -7.62 8.49
N MET A 20 -6.38 -6.89 9.56
CA MET A 20 -7.25 -6.84 10.74
C MET A 20 -8.37 -5.83 10.50
N ARG A 21 -9.63 -6.27 10.60
CA ARG A 21 -10.81 -5.39 10.57
C ARG A 21 -11.73 -5.74 11.72
N SER A 22 -11.97 -4.76 12.60
CA SER A 22 -12.90 -4.92 13.73
C SER A 22 -12.63 -6.19 14.56
N GLY A 23 -11.36 -6.50 14.81
CA GLY A 23 -10.93 -7.69 15.55
C GLY A 23 -10.94 -9.02 14.78
N THR A 24 -11.32 -9.01 13.50
CA THR A 24 -11.30 -10.20 12.63
C THR A 24 -10.20 -10.09 11.59
N LEU A 25 -9.43 -11.16 11.42
CA LEU A 25 -8.45 -11.28 10.34
C LEU A 25 -9.13 -11.74 9.05
N GLN A 26 -9.02 -10.94 7.99
CA GLN A 26 -9.57 -11.25 6.68
C GLN A 26 -8.49 -11.07 5.62
N PHE A 27 -8.53 -11.89 4.56
CA PHE A 27 -7.72 -11.64 3.37
C PHE A 27 -8.43 -10.63 2.48
N GLN A 28 -7.65 -9.69 1.98
CA GLN A 28 -8.14 -8.67 1.09
C GLN A 28 -7.19 -8.54 -0.10
N GLU A 29 -7.75 -8.60 -1.30
CA GLU A 29 -7.00 -8.33 -2.52
C GLU A 29 -6.71 -6.84 -2.60
N PHE A 30 -5.42 -6.51 -2.68
CA PHE A 30 -4.90 -5.18 -3.00
C PHE A 30 -4.37 -5.21 -4.43
N VAL A 31 -4.63 -4.13 -5.17
CA VAL A 31 -4.12 -3.94 -6.52
C VAL A 31 -3.09 -2.81 -6.53
N ILE A 32 -2.03 -2.96 -7.32
CA ILE A 32 -1.07 -1.89 -7.53
C ILE A 32 -1.69 -0.88 -8.49
N LYS A 33 -1.91 0.36 -8.01
CA LYS A 33 -2.29 1.50 -8.84
C LYS A 33 -1.13 2.47 -8.91
N ARG A 34 -1.02 3.23 -10.00
CA ARG A 34 -0.09 4.37 -10.07
C ARG A 34 -0.88 5.66 -9.87
N ILE A 35 -0.59 6.38 -8.79
CA ILE A 35 -1.23 7.66 -8.48
C ILE A 35 -0.36 8.79 -9.06
N PRO A 36 -0.92 9.74 -9.83
CA PRO A 36 -0.20 10.91 -10.27
C PRO A 36 0.12 11.85 -9.09
N SER A 37 1.31 12.43 -9.10
CA SER A 37 1.69 13.50 -8.18
C SER A 37 2.44 14.61 -8.95
N PRO A 38 2.59 15.82 -8.37
CA PRO A 38 3.31 16.91 -9.03
C PRO A 38 4.75 16.58 -9.46
N VAL A 39 5.38 15.59 -8.83
CA VAL A 39 6.76 15.16 -9.13
C VAL A 39 6.83 13.88 -9.96
N GLY A 40 5.69 13.31 -10.37
CA GLY A 40 5.61 12.06 -11.13
C GLY A 40 4.60 11.06 -10.54
N ALA A 41 4.33 10.00 -11.29
CA ALA A 41 3.45 8.92 -10.80
C ALA A 41 4.22 7.95 -9.90
N TYR A 42 3.55 7.42 -8.88
CA TYR A 42 4.12 6.46 -7.94
C TYR A 42 3.17 5.28 -7.68
N PRO A 43 3.68 4.07 -7.44
CA PRO A 43 2.85 2.91 -7.16
C PRO A 43 2.29 2.96 -5.74
N VAL A 44 1.05 2.49 -5.58
CA VAL A 44 0.34 2.35 -4.31
C VAL A 44 -0.37 1.00 -4.28
N LEU A 45 -0.36 0.33 -3.13
CA LEU A 45 -1.23 -0.81 -2.87
C LEU A 45 -2.63 -0.28 -2.56
N SER A 46 -3.59 -0.46 -3.46
CA SER A 46 -4.93 0.09 -3.36
C SER A 46 -5.97 -0.99 -3.12
N VAL A 47 -6.91 -0.71 -2.22
CA VAL A 47 -8.12 -1.52 -2.02
C VAL A 47 -9.35 -0.62 -2.01
N ASP A 48 -10.45 -1.06 -2.62
CA ASP A 48 -11.73 -0.35 -2.58
C ASP A 48 -12.57 -0.69 -1.32
N LYS A 49 -11.94 -0.65 -0.14
CA LYS A 49 -12.60 -0.91 1.15
C LYS A 49 -12.10 0.05 2.22
N PHE A 50 -12.85 0.18 3.32
CA PHE A 50 -12.42 0.90 4.51
C PHE A 50 -11.48 0.03 5.34
N ILE A 51 -10.28 0.52 5.65
CA ILE A 51 -9.30 -0.17 6.49
C ILE A 51 -8.86 0.80 7.59
N ASP A 52 -8.74 0.31 8.83
CA ASP A 52 -8.32 1.16 9.94
C ASP A 52 -6.95 1.80 9.67
N MET A 53 -6.79 3.08 10.05
CA MET A 53 -5.58 3.84 9.73
C MET A 53 -4.32 3.22 10.35
N SER A 54 -4.43 2.67 11.57
CA SER A 54 -3.35 1.93 12.22
C SER A 54 -2.91 0.71 11.41
N GLU A 55 -3.87 0.01 10.81
CA GLU A 55 -3.59 -1.16 9.96
C GLU A 55 -2.96 -0.73 8.63
N LEU A 56 -3.44 0.35 8.00
CA LEU A 56 -2.81 0.92 6.80
C LEU A 56 -1.35 1.30 7.04
N LEU A 57 -1.04 1.92 8.18
CA LEU A 57 0.33 2.26 8.58
C LEU A 57 1.17 0.99 8.75
N ARG A 58 0.65 -0.04 9.44
CA ARG A 58 1.33 -1.33 9.61
C ARG A 58 1.67 -1.96 8.25
N LEU A 59 0.71 -1.97 7.32
CA LEU A 59 0.92 -2.48 5.97
C LEU A 59 1.93 -1.65 5.19
N ALA A 60 1.88 -0.32 5.29
CA ALA A 60 2.85 0.54 4.62
C ALA A 60 4.28 0.23 5.11
N GLU A 61 4.47 0.03 6.41
CA GLU A 61 5.76 -0.40 6.95
C GLU A 61 6.18 -1.79 6.48
N GLU A 62 5.28 -2.77 6.54
CA GLU A 62 5.58 -4.15 6.19
C GLU A 62 5.98 -4.29 4.70
N TYR A 63 5.22 -3.65 3.82
CA TYR A 63 5.42 -3.72 2.38
C TYR A 63 6.35 -2.64 1.86
N GLN A 64 6.77 -1.68 2.69
CA GLN A 64 7.61 -0.54 2.30
C GLN A 64 7.09 0.15 1.03
N LEU A 65 5.76 0.26 0.91
CA LEU A 65 5.04 0.88 -0.19
C LEU A 65 3.90 1.73 0.38
N PRO A 66 3.46 2.79 -0.31
CA PRO A 66 2.23 3.48 0.05
C PRO A 66 1.04 2.51 -0.04
N VAL A 67 0.11 2.61 0.89
CA VAL A 67 -1.11 1.77 0.93
C VAL A 67 -2.33 2.68 1.01
N SER A 68 -3.31 2.45 0.14
CA SER A 68 -4.49 3.29 -0.02
C SER A 68 -5.78 2.49 0.11
N ALA A 69 -6.73 3.06 0.84
CA ALA A 69 -8.07 2.56 1.09
C ALA A 69 -9.09 3.69 0.92
N LYS A 70 -10.39 3.39 1.06
CA LYS A 70 -11.47 4.39 0.92
C LYS A 70 -11.33 5.60 1.86
N ASN A 71 -10.74 5.39 3.03
CA ASN A 71 -10.57 6.41 4.06
C ASN A 71 -9.23 7.15 4.01
N GLY A 72 -8.36 6.84 3.05
CA GLY A 72 -7.11 7.58 2.87
C GLY A 72 -5.93 6.70 2.45
N THR A 73 -4.75 7.32 2.45
CA THR A 73 -3.49 6.69 2.06
C THR A 73 -2.48 6.85 3.18
N ALA A 74 -1.84 5.75 3.57
CA ALA A 74 -0.74 5.71 4.52
C ALA A 74 0.59 5.53 3.78
N PHE A 75 1.61 6.22 4.29
CA PHE A 75 2.98 6.09 3.83
C PHE A 75 3.82 5.44 4.91
N PRO A 76 4.91 4.74 4.55
CA PRO A 76 5.88 4.29 5.54
C PRO A 76 6.49 5.50 6.27
N LYS A 77 6.89 5.32 7.51
CA LYS A 77 7.35 6.33 8.43
C LYS A 77 8.53 7.09 7.84
N GLY A 78 8.42 8.42 7.87
CA GLY A 78 9.43 9.32 7.34
C GLY A 78 9.49 9.37 5.81
N LYS A 79 8.60 8.69 5.09
CA LYS A 79 8.52 8.73 3.63
C LYS A 79 7.30 9.50 3.15
N ILE A 80 7.42 10.05 1.96
CA ILE A 80 6.39 10.80 1.24
C ILE A 80 6.26 10.26 -0.19
N SER A 81 5.27 10.73 -0.93
CA SER A 81 5.02 10.30 -2.33
C SER A 81 6.25 10.41 -3.23
N LYS A 82 7.10 11.43 -3.03
CA LYS A 82 8.32 11.66 -3.81
C LYS A 82 9.32 10.50 -3.72
N ASP A 83 9.37 9.79 -2.59
CA ASP A 83 10.30 8.68 -2.37
C ASP A 83 9.95 7.42 -3.17
N PHE A 84 8.77 7.39 -3.80
CA PHE A 84 8.26 6.25 -4.56
C PHE A 84 8.10 6.54 -6.05
N VAL A 85 8.42 7.75 -6.51
CA VAL A 85 8.36 8.08 -7.94
C VAL A 85 9.39 7.25 -8.70
N GLY A 86 8.95 6.66 -9.82
CA GLY A 86 9.82 5.85 -10.68
C GLY A 86 9.95 4.37 -10.29
N LEU A 87 9.26 3.93 -9.23
CA LEU A 87 9.06 2.50 -8.91
C LEU A 87 7.98 1.87 -9.81
#